data_AF-A0AAF0TFT5-F1
#
_entry.id   AF-A0AAF0TFT5-F1
#
_cell.length_a   1.000
_cell.length_b   1.000
_cell.length_c   1.000
_cell.angle_alpha   90.00
_cell.angle_beta   90.00
_cell.angle_gamma   90.00
#
_symmetry.space_group_name_H-M   'P 1'
#
loop_
_entity.id
_entity.type
_entity.pdbx_description
1 polymer ?
#
loop_
_entity_poly.entity_id
_entity_poly.type
_entity_poly.pdbx_seq_one_letter_code
_entity_poly.pdbx_strand_id
1 'polypeptide(L)'
;MNYPDHIEIGYSLVLDCHTSHIAVKLTEILTDIDRCSGKELEKEAKFLKNGDAGMIKIIPTKPMVVETFSEYPTLGRFAVRDMS
;
A
#
# COMPACT_ATOMS: atom_id res chain seq x y z
N MET A 1 -0.17 1.39 16.79
CA MET A 1 0.35 1.82 15.48
C MET A 1 -0.31 3.16 15.20
N ASN A 2 0.38 4.28 15.40
CA ASN A 2 -0.17 5.60 15.11
C ASN A 2 -0.08 5.79 13.60
N TYR A 3 -1.16 5.49 12.91
CA TYR A 3 -1.29 5.66 11.47
C TYR A 3 -2.45 6.66 11.24
N PRO A 4 -2.40 7.50 10.20
CA PRO A 4 -3.47 8.43 9.89
C PRO A 4 -4.84 7.73 9.87
N ASP A 5 -5.90 8.45 10.25
CA ASP A 5 -7.27 7.91 10.27
C ASP A 5 -7.71 7.38 8.89
N HIS A 6 -7.13 7.93 7.82
CA HIS A 6 -7.31 7.50 6.45
C HIS A 6 -6.08 7.79 5.59
N ILE A 7 -5.99 7.11 4.46
CA ILE A 7 -5.02 7.39 3.38
C ILE A 7 -5.76 7.81 2.12
N GLU A 8 -5.15 8.73 1.39
CA GLU A 8 -5.70 9.28 0.16
C GLU A 8 -4.67 9.29 -0.98
N ILE A 9 -5.16 9.52 -2.20
CA ILE A 9 -4.31 9.66 -3.38
C ILE A 9 -3.38 10.86 -3.19
N GLY A 10 -2.08 10.63 -3.42
CA GLY A 10 -1.03 11.61 -3.25
C GLY A 10 -0.29 11.49 -1.92
N TYR A 11 -0.77 10.66 -0.98
CA TYR A 11 -0.13 10.46 0.31
C TYR A 11 1.27 9.85 0.15
N SER A 12 2.23 10.38 0.90
CA SER A 12 3.63 9.95 0.84
C SER A 12 3.97 9.14 2.09
N LEU A 13 4.62 8.00 1.88
CA LEU A 13 4.82 6.96 2.89
C LEU A 13 6.25 6.41 2.79
N VAL A 14 6.72 5.65 3.79
CA VAL A 14 7.92 4.83 3.68
C VAL A 14 7.52 3.38 3.48
N LEU A 15 8.02 2.76 2.41
CA LEU A 15 7.89 1.33 2.17
C LEU A 15 9.14 0.61 2.64
N ASP A 16 8.92 -0.40 3.49
CA ASP A 16 9.95 -1.33 3.95
C ASP A 16 9.76 -2.66 3.23
N CYS A 17 10.65 -2.94 2.28
CA CYS A 17 10.69 -4.23 1.61
C CYS A 17 12.05 -4.86 1.92
N HIS A 18 12.04 -5.96 2.68
CA HIS A 18 13.26 -6.62 3.14
C HIS A 18 14.20 -5.65 3.89
N THR A 19 15.31 -5.25 3.25
CA THR A 19 16.32 -4.33 3.79
C THR A 19 16.23 -2.93 3.18
N SER A 20 15.31 -2.72 2.22
CA SER A 20 15.12 -1.45 1.55
C SER A 20 14.06 -0.63 2.26
N HIS A 21 14.40 0.63 2.55
CA HIS A 21 13.53 1.62 3.18
C HIS A 21 13.45 2.82 2.25
N ILE A 22 12.36 2.92 1.48
CA ILE A 22 12.23 3.93 0.41
C ILE A 22 10.92 4.69 0.54
N ALA A 23 10.98 6.01 0.34
CA ALA A 23 9.78 6.84 0.26
C ALA A 23 9.00 6.49 -1.01
N VAL A 24 7.70 6.26 -0.87
CA VAL A 24 6.76 5.95 -1.94
C VAL A 24 5.61 6.94 -1.93
N LYS A 25 5.01 7.18 -3.09
CA LYS A 25 3.81 8.00 -3.23
C LYS A 25 2.64 7.12 -3.67
N LEU A 26 1.51 7.20 -2.98
CA LEU A 26 0.26 6.58 -3.40
C LEU A 26 -0.29 7.37 -4.59
N THR A 27 -0.45 6.70 -5.73
CA THR A 27 -0.92 7.34 -6.96
C THR A 27 -2.36 7.05 -7.28
N GLU A 28 -2.83 5.84 -6.96
CA GLU A 28 -4.19 5.40 -7.28
C GLU A 28 -4.66 4.41 -6.20
N ILE A 29 -5.95 4.47 -5.87
CA ILE A 29 -6.65 3.43 -5.11
C ILE A 29 -7.58 2.75 -6.12
N LEU A 30 -7.28 1.50 -6.47
CA LEU A 30 -7.96 0.79 -7.55
C LEU A 30 -9.30 0.24 -7.07
N THR A 31 -9.29 -0.41 -5.90
CA THR A 31 -10.48 -1.05 -5.34
C THR A 31 -10.40 -1.08 -3.82
N ASP A 32 -11.52 -0.79 -3.16
CA ASP A 32 -11.80 -1.21 -1.78
C ASP A 32 -12.36 -2.63 -1.80
N ILE A 33 -11.91 -3.48 -0.88
CA ILE A 33 -12.26 -4.90 -0.79
C ILE A 33 -12.63 -5.29 0.64
N ASP A 34 -13.59 -6.20 0.75
CA ASP A 34 -13.89 -6.83 2.02
C ASP A 34 -12.74 -7.76 2.43
N ARG A 35 -12.12 -7.48 3.57
CA ARG A 35 -10.92 -8.20 4.06
C ARG A 35 -11.13 -9.71 4.24
N CYS A 36 -12.35 -10.15 4.54
CA CYS A 36 -12.65 -11.55 4.83
C CYS A 36 -12.97 -12.34 3.56
N SER A 37 -13.74 -11.76 2.64
CA SER A 37 -14.24 -12.44 1.44
C SER A 37 -13.45 -12.11 0.17
N GLY A 38 -12.66 -11.03 0.18
CA GLY A 38 -11.92 -10.53 -0.98
C GLY A 38 -12.82 -9.92 -2.07
N LYS A 39 -14.10 -9.69 -1.78
CA LYS A 39 -15.04 -9.08 -2.74
C LYS A 39 -14.81 -7.59 -2.85
N GLU A 40 -14.87 -7.07 -4.07
CA GLU A 40 -14.85 -5.63 -4.34
C GLU A 40 -16.09 -4.96 -3.72
N LEU A 41 -15.84 -3.92 -2.93
CA LEU A 41 -16.87 -3.08 -2.31
C LEU A 41 -17.07 -1.81 -3.14
N GLU A 42 -15.98 -1.13 -3.48
CA GLU A 42 -15.97 0.10 -4.26
C GLU A 42 -14.80 0.10 -5.24
N LYS A 43 -15.07 0.48 -6.49
CA LYS A 43 -14.03 0.66 -7.52
C LYS A 43 -13.63 2.13 -7.58
N GLU A 44 -12.33 2.40 -7.72
CA GLU A 44 -11.77 3.76 -7.77
C GLU A 44 -12.12 4.61 -6.52
N ALA A 45 -11.97 4.01 -5.34
CA ALA A 45 -12.23 4.68 -4.07
C ALA A 45 -11.33 5.91 -3.87
N LYS A 46 -11.84 6.95 -3.19
CA LYS A 46 -11.09 8.20 -2.99
C LYS A 46 -10.10 8.15 -1.82
N PHE A 47 -10.42 7.37 -0.80
CA PHE A 47 -9.61 7.17 0.40
C PHE A 47 -9.89 5.79 0.99
N LEU A 48 -8.98 5.27 1.81
CA LEU A 48 -9.19 4.08 2.64
C LEU A 48 -9.02 4.49 4.10
N LYS A 49 -9.93 4.08 4.98
CA LYS A 49 -9.84 4.34 6.43
C LYS A 49 -9.22 3.15 7.16
N ASN A 50 -8.92 3.36 8.44
CA ASN A 50 -8.43 2.28 9.29
C ASN A 50 -9.42 1.10 9.33
N GLY A 51 -8.92 -0.10 9.03
CA GLY A 51 -9.69 -1.34 8.99
C GLY A 51 -10.08 -1.80 7.59
N ASP A 52 -10.05 -0.90 6.61
CA ASP A 52 -10.33 -1.24 5.21
C ASP A 52 -9.16 -2.04 4.60
N ALA A 53 -9.47 -2.76 3.53
CA ALA A 53 -8.48 -3.45 2.72
C ALA A 53 -8.70 -3.03 1.27
N GLY A 54 -7.64 -2.81 0.52
CA GLY A 54 -7.79 -2.34 -0.85
C GLY A 54 -6.58 -2.66 -1.71
N MET A 55 -6.78 -2.58 -3.01
CA MET A 55 -5.71 -2.64 -3.98
C MET A 55 -5.30 -1.21 -4.35
N ILE A 56 -4.03 -0.89 -4.14
CA ILE A 56 -3.47 0.45 -4.37
C ILE A 56 -2.30 0.38 -5.32
N LYS A 57 -2.02 1.48 -5.99
CA LYS A 57 -0.82 1.68 -6.79
C LYS A 57 0.05 2.73 -6.13
N ILE A 58 1.31 2.38 -5.96
CA ILE A 58 2.34 3.20 -5.33
C ILE A 58 3.53 3.33 -6.28
N ILE A 59 4.17 4.50 -6.26
CA ILE A 59 5.38 4.76 -7.03
C ILE A 59 6.54 5.06 -6.08
N PRO A 60 7.66 4.31 -6.16
CA PRO A 60 8.84 4.59 -5.35
C PRO A 60 9.59 5.82 -5.88
N THR A 61 10.10 6.63 -4.95
CA THR A 61 10.87 7.85 -5.27
C THR A 61 12.29 7.55 -5.76
N LYS A 62 12.81 6.35 -5.47
CA LYS A 62 14.11 5.85 -5.92
C LYS A 62 13.95 4.42 -6.45
N PRO A 63 14.79 3.97 -7.39
CA PRO A 63 14.76 2.59 -7.84
C PRO A 63 14.93 1.61 -6.68
N MET A 64 14.10 0.57 -6.67
CA MET A 64 14.19 -0.56 -5.75
C MET A 64 13.83 -1.86 -6.45
N VAL A 65 14.25 -2.97 -5.85
CA VAL A 65 13.89 -4.31 -6.28
C VAL A 65 12.74 -4.80 -5.43
N VAL A 66 11.69 -5.27 -6.08
CA VAL A 66 10.54 -5.97 -5.50
C VAL A 66 10.18 -7.12 -6.42
N GLU A 67 9.60 -8.18 -5.86
CA GLU A 67 9.18 -9.35 -6.63
C GLU A 67 7.69 -9.62 -6.43
N THR A 68 7.10 -10.45 -7.30
CA THR A 68 5.73 -10.89 -7.08
C THR A 68 5.65 -11.78 -5.84
N PHE A 69 4.60 -11.61 -5.03
CA PHE A 69 4.44 -12.39 -3.80
C PHE A 69 4.33 -13.90 -4.06
N SER A 70 3.71 -14.29 -5.18
CA SER A 70 3.55 -15.70 -5.58
C SER A 70 4.86 -16.37 -5.97
N GLU A 71 5.80 -15.63 -6.57
CA GLU A 71 7.07 -16.19 -7.04
C GLU A 71 8.15 -16.12 -5.96
N TYR A 72 8.25 -14.98 -5.25
CA TYR A 72 9.26 -14.79 -4.21
C TYR A 72 8.69 -14.06 -2.97
N PRO A 73 8.06 -14.80 -2.04
CA PRO A 73 7.32 -14.22 -0.92
C PRO A 73 8.15 -13.33 0.03
N THR A 74 9.48 -13.46 0.04
CA THR A 74 10.36 -12.66 0.88
C THR A 74 10.63 -11.25 0.34
N LEU A 75 10.57 -11.03 -0.99
CA LEU A 75 10.64 -9.69 -1.60
C LEU A 75 9.28 -9.18 -2.09
N GLY A 76 8.24 -10.01 -2.07
CA GLY A 76 6.86 -9.56 -2.31
C GLY A 76 6.12 -9.08 -1.07
N ARG A 77 6.64 -9.34 0.14
CA ARG A 77 6.11 -8.76 1.39
C ARG A 77 6.78 -7.44 1.68
N PHE A 78 5.97 -6.44 2.03
CA PHE A 78 6.45 -5.16 2.49
C PHE A 78 5.53 -4.62 3.59
N ALA A 79 6.07 -3.72 4.40
CA ALA A 79 5.30 -2.90 5.32
C ALA A 79 5.32 -1.46 4.81
N VAL A 80 4.28 -0.71 5.15
CA VAL A 80 4.21 0.72 4.87
C VAL A 80 4.10 1.45 6.19
N ARG A 81 4.93 2.48 6.38
CA ARG A 81 4.95 3.34 7.55
C ARG A 81 4.66 4.77 7.15
N ASP A 82 4.06 5.50 8.07
CA ASP A 82 3.92 6.93 7.91
C ASP A 82 5.28 7.63 8.01
N MET A 83 5.42 8.78 7.36
CA MET A 83 6.65 9.59 7.40
C MET A 83 6.71 10.57 8.59
N SER A 84 5.70 10.57 9.47
CA SER A 84 5.60 11.50 10.61
C SER A 84 6.49 11.14 11.80
#